data_AF-A0A2N2S184-F1
#
_entry.id   AF-A0A2N2S184-F1
#
_cell.length_a   1.000
_cell.length_b   1.000
_cell.length_c   1.000
_cell.angle_alpha   90.00
_cell.angle_beta   90.00
_cell.angle_gamma   90.00
#
_symmetry.space_group_name_H-M   'P 1'
#
loop_
_entity.id
_entity.type
_entity.pdbx_description
1 polymer ?
#
loop_
_entity_poly.entity_id
_entity_poly.type
_entity_poly.pdbx_seq_one_letter_code
_entity_poly.pdbx_strand_id
1 'polypeptide(L)'
;MSRTLKWILATNLIVLSILAFAYPHLMVGPGKLIPGHAKLESDCFACHAAFTGAESERCVICHKPDEIGKLTSAGLPVQKPLTSTPFHQKLISSDCIACHSDHAGVKRFRPTGQFNHRLLEKATRDECQGCHKSPKDSLHQQITGNCSQCHSLDKWTPATFDHTKYFELDRDHNVKCATCHVRNDYSRYTCYGCHEHTQDNIRRKHIKEGIRDFDNCVECHKNADEHDIRMPGREREGKRKHGRKNDDD
;
A
#
# COMPACT_ATOMS: atom_id res chain seq x y z
N MET A 1 18.41 -42.64 -44.02
CA MET A 1 18.31 -43.23 -42.67
C MET A 1 17.92 -44.69 -42.78
N SER A 2 18.74 -45.63 -42.28
CA SER A 2 18.48 -47.07 -42.41
C SER A 2 17.24 -47.51 -41.62
N ARG A 3 16.56 -48.58 -42.06
CA ARG A 3 15.40 -49.15 -41.34
C ARG A 3 15.76 -49.55 -39.91
N THR A 4 16.97 -50.07 -39.70
CA THR A 4 17.51 -50.44 -38.37
C THR A 4 17.63 -49.23 -37.46
N LEU A 5 18.16 -48.10 -37.96
CA LEU A 5 18.28 -46.87 -37.18
C LEU A 5 16.92 -46.28 -36.79
N LYS A 6 15.90 -46.36 -37.68
CA LYS A 6 14.53 -45.96 -37.37
C LYS A 6 13.93 -46.77 -36.22
N TRP A 7 14.11 -48.09 -36.22
CA TRP A 7 13.63 -48.96 -35.15
C TRP A 7 14.32 -48.69 -33.81
N ILE A 8 15.65 -48.51 -33.81
CA ILE A 8 16.40 -48.18 -32.58
C ILE A 8 15.94 -46.85 -31.98
N LEU A 9 15.73 -45.82 -32.82
CA LEU A 9 15.23 -44.53 -32.38
C LEU A 9 13.80 -44.63 -31.85
N ALA A 10 12.90 -45.35 -32.54
CA ALA A 10 11.53 -45.54 -32.11
C ALA A 10 11.47 -46.28 -30.75
N THR A 11 12.24 -47.35 -30.59
CA THR A 11 12.30 -48.10 -29.32
C THR A 11 12.83 -47.23 -28.18
N ASN A 12 13.91 -46.46 -28.39
CA ASN A 12 14.40 -45.53 -27.37
C ASN A 12 13.37 -44.46 -27.02
N LEU A 13 12.68 -43.89 -28.00
CA LEU A 13 11.65 -42.89 -27.76
C LEU A 13 10.49 -43.47 -26.94
N ILE A 14 10.07 -44.70 -27.25
CA ILE A 14 9.03 -45.41 -26.50
C ILE A 14 9.50 -45.68 -25.06
N VAL A 15 10.71 -46.19 -24.86
CA VAL A 15 11.26 -46.47 -23.52
C VAL A 15 11.37 -45.18 -22.71
N LEU A 16 11.92 -44.11 -23.28
CA LEU A 16 12.03 -42.81 -22.61
C LEU A 16 10.65 -42.23 -22.28
N SER A 17 9.68 -42.39 -23.17
CA SER A 17 8.30 -41.96 -22.90
C SER A 17 7.73 -42.75 -21.72
N ILE A 18 7.85 -44.08 -21.71
CA ILE A 18 7.38 -44.92 -20.59
C ILE A 18 8.05 -44.51 -19.28
N LEU A 19 9.37 -44.32 -19.27
CA LEU A 19 10.11 -43.94 -18.08
C LEU A 19 9.73 -42.53 -17.58
N ALA A 20 9.45 -41.58 -18.48
CA ALA A 20 9.01 -40.24 -18.10
C ALA A 20 7.64 -40.25 -17.39
N PHE A 21 6.74 -41.17 -17.75
CA PHE A 21 5.44 -41.33 -17.09
C PHE A 21 5.49 -42.24 -15.86
N ALA A 22 6.33 -43.28 -15.86
CA ALA A 22 6.45 -44.21 -14.73
C ALA A 22 7.34 -43.68 -13.58
N TYR A 23 8.36 -42.87 -13.90
CA TYR A 23 9.31 -42.29 -12.95
C TYR A 23 9.52 -40.78 -13.15
N PRO A 24 8.44 -39.97 -13.14
CA PRO A 24 8.52 -38.54 -13.44
C PRO A 24 9.43 -37.77 -12.47
N HIS A 25 9.47 -38.19 -11.21
CA HIS A 25 10.31 -37.57 -10.18
C HIS A 25 11.83 -37.74 -10.42
N LEU A 26 12.26 -38.77 -11.17
CA LEU A 26 13.68 -38.99 -11.51
C LEU A 26 14.07 -38.32 -12.84
N MET A 27 13.12 -38.16 -13.76
CA MET A 27 13.40 -37.69 -15.12
C MET A 27 13.06 -36.21 -15.35
N VAL A 28 12.02 -35.70 -14.69
CA VAL A 28 11.43 -34.37 -14.99
C VAL A 28 11.38 -33.46 -13.76
N GLY A 29 11.36 -34.04 -12.55
CA GLY A 29 11.22 -33.28 -11.31
C GLY A 29 12.36 -32.28 -11.07
N PRO A 30 12.07 -30.98 -10.81
CA PRO A 30 13.09 -29.96 -10.58
C PRO A 30 13.80 -30.08 -9.21
N GLY A 31 13.41 -31.06 -8.38
CA GLY A 31 13.94 -31.30 -7.05
C GLY A 31 12.88 -31.86 -6.09
N LYS A 32 13.29 -32.07 -4.85
CA LYS A 32 12.41 -32.57 -3.77
C LYS A 32 11.33 -31.55 -3.41
N LEU A 33 10.20 -32.03 -2.88
CA LEU A 33 9.14 -31.15 -2.37
C LEU A 33 9.48 -30.64 -0.97
N ILE A 34 8.79 -29.60 -0.52
CA ILE A 34 8.86 -29.14 0.87
C ILE A 34 8.43 -30.27 1.83
N PRO A 35 8.93 -30.28 3.08
CA PRO A 35 8.63 -31.37 4.04
C PRO A 35 7.14 -31.66 4.24
N GLY A 36 6.29 -30.62 4.19
CA GLY A 36 4.84 -30.77 4.32
C GLY A 36 4.19 -31.60 3.20
N HIS A 37 4.78 -31.61 2.01
CA HIS A 37 4.27 -32.32 0.83
C HIS A 37 5.15 -33.52 0.44
N ALA A 38 6.04 -33.99 1.31
CA ALA A 38 6.95 -35.11 1.01
C ALA A 38 6.23 -36.39 0.55
N LYS A 39 4.97 -36.60 0.98
CA LYS A 39 4.14 -37.75 0.56
C LYS A 39 3.63 -37.65 -0.88
N LEU A 40 3.71 -36.49 -1.51
CA LEU A 40 3.24 -36.23 -2.88
C LEU A 40 4.38 -36.27 -3.91
N GLU A 41 5.61 -36.62 -3.52
CA GLU A 41 6.78 -36.56 -4.41
C GLU A 41 6.63 -37.38 -5.70
N SER A 42 5.86 -38.47 -5.66
CA SER A 42 5.59 -39.32 -6.81
C SER A 42 4.33 -38.95 -7.59
N ASP A 43 3.49 -38.05 -7.05
CA ASP A 43 2.22 -37.66 -7.66
C ASP A 43 2.27 -36.20 -8.13
N CYS A 44 2.93 -35.96 -9.27
CA CYS A 44 3.08 -34.63 -9.82
C CYS A 44 1.73 -33.99 -10.22
N PHE A 45 0.75 -34.81 -10.62
CA PHE A 45 -0.56 -34.35 -11.08
C PHE A 45 -1.48 -33.88 -9.94
N ALA A 46 -1.07 -34.12 -8.69
CA ALA A 46 -1.70 -33.52 -7.51
C ALA A 46 -1.68 -31.99 -7.57
N CYS A 47 -0.61 -31.40 -8.13
CA CYS A 47 -0.46 -29.94 -8.25
C CYS A 47 -0.40 -29.49 -9.72
N HIS A 48 0.11 -30.31 -10.63
CA HIS A 48 0.29 -29.95 -12.03
C HIS A 48 -0.84 -30.46 -12.92
N ALA A 49 -1.30 -29.60 -13.83
CA ALA A 49 -2.01 -30.02 -15.03
C ALA A 49 -1.05 -30.24 -16.20
N ALA A 50 -1.47 -31.08 -17.13
CA ALA A 50 -0.72 -31.35 -18.34
C ALA A 50 -0.53 -30.05 -19.15
N PHE A 51 0.71 -29.76 -19.55
CA PHE A 51 1.12 -28.61 -20.38
C PHE A 51 0.99 -27.21 -19.76
N THR A 52 0.16 -27.01 -18.74
CA THR A 52 -0.03 -25.72 -18.05
C THR A 52 0.81 -25.58 -16.79
N GLY A 53 1.31 -26.69 -16.24
CA GLY A 53 2.14 -26.67 -15.04
C GLY A 53 1.28 -26.66 -13.77
N ALA A 54 1.78 -26.05 -12.70
CA ALA A 54 1.06 -26.00 -11.43
C ALA A 54 -0.17 -25.09 -11.55
N GLU A 55 -1.32 -25.56 -11.06
CA GLU A 55 -2.58 -24.80 -11.08
C GLU A 55 -3.02 -24.47 -9.65
N SER A 56 -3.39 -23.21 -9.42
CA SER A 56 -3.77 -22.76 -8.08
C SER A 56 -5.08 -23.39 -7.59
N GLU A 57 -5.96 -23.79 -8.52
CA GLU A 57 -7.19 -24.53 -8.24
C GLU A 57 -6.92 -25.89 -7.58
N ARG A 58 -5.79 -26.52 -7.90
CA ARG A 58 -5.39 -27.78 -7.25
C ARG A 58 -4.91 -27.55 -5.83
N CYS A 59 -4.25 -26.42 -5.57
CA CYS A 59 -3.82 -26.05 -4.22
C CYS A 59 -5.02 -25.88 -3.27
N VAL A 60 -6.12 -25.27 -3.74
CA VAL A 60 -7.27 -24.96 -2.88
C VAL A 60 -8.12 -26.17 -2.49
N ILE A 61 -7.88 -27.34 -3.11
CA ILE A 61 -8.51 -28.61 -2.69
C ILE A 61 -8.16 -28.92 -1.23
N CYS A 62 -6.90 -28.65 -0.84
CA CYS A 62 -6.41 -28.86 0.51
C CYS A 62 -6.20 -27.54 1.27
N HIS A 63 -5.89 -26.45 0.58
CA HIS A 63 -5.60 -25.14 1.18
C HIS A 63 -6.70 -24.12 0.88
N LYS A 64 -7.80 -24.19 1.62
CA LYS A 64 -8.91 -23.25 1.41
C LYS A 64 -8.51 -21.83 1.83
N PRO A 65 -8.65 -20.82 0.95
CA PRO A 65 -8.20 -19.45 1.23
C PRO A 65 -8.78 -18.82 2.51
N ASP A 66 -10.00 -19.20 2.89
CA ASP A 66 -10.69 -18.70 4.08
C ASP A 66 -10.10 -19.21 5.41
N GLU A 67 -9.40 -20.35 5.35
CA GLU A 67 -8.79 -21.07 6.48
C GLU A 67 -7.29 -20.80 6.64
N ILE A 68 -6.60 -20.36 5.57
CA ILE A 68 -5.13 -20.15 5.58
C ILE A 68 -4.73 -19.12 6.65
N GLY A 69 -3.85 -19.53 7.57
CA GLY A 69 -3.39 -18.69 8.68
C GLY A 69 -4.35 -18.65 9.88
N LYS A 70 -5.50 -19.33 9.79
CA LYS A 70 -6.41 -19.57 10.93
C LYS A 70 -6.36 -21.02 11.39
N LEU A 71 -6.33 -21.95 10.45
CA LEU A 71 -6.27 -23.38 10.69
C LEU A 71 -4.94 -23.97 10.20
N THR A 72 -4.52 -25.03 10.87
CA THR A 72 -3.44 -25.92 10.42
C THR A 72 -3.96 -26.85 9.33
N SER A 73 -3.06 -27.56 8.64
CA SER A 73 -3.42 -28.59 7.67
C SER A 73 -4.23 -29.76 8.26
N ALA A 74 -4.28 -29.89 9.59
CA ALA A 74 -5.12 -30.85 10.29
C ALA A 74 -6.50 -30.29 10.68
N GLY A 75 -6.85 -29.07 10.25
CA GLY A 75 -8.11 -28.40 10.61
C GLY A 75 -8.15 -27.83 12.02
N LEU A 76 -7.07 -27.95 12.79
CA LEU A 76 -6.98 -27.40 14.15
C LEU A 76 -6.62 -25.91 14.11
N PRO A 77 -7.17 -25.07 15.01
CA PRO A 77 -6.80 -23.66 15.11
C PRO A 77 -5.28 -23.46 15.32
N VAL A 78 -4.71 -22.46 14.66
CA VAL A 78 -3.31 -22.06 14.87
C VAL A 78 -3.18 -21.41 16.25
N GLN A 79 -2.50 -22.10 17.18
CA GLN A 79 -2.39 -21.65 18.58
C GLN A 79 -1.22 -20.70 18.84
N LYS A 80 -0.25 -20.61 17.92
CA LYS A 80 0.91 -19.71 18.11
C LYS A 80 0.48 -18.26 17.89
N PRO A 81 1.06 -17.29 18.62
CA PRO A 81 0.86 -15.89 18.32
C PRO A 81 1.22 -15.66 16.86
N LEU A 82 0.23 -15.26 16.08
CA LEU A 82 0.40 -14.98 14.67
C LEU A 82 1.43 -13.86 14.56
N THR A 83 2.64 -14.21 14.14
CA THR A 83 3.70 -13.23 13.85
C THR A 83 3.33 -12.35 12.65
N SER A 84 2.26 -12.71 11.93
CA SER A 84 1.72 -11.98 10.78
C SER A 84 0.21 -12.10 10.72
N THR A 85 -0.47 -10.99 10.43
CA THR A 85 -1.93 -10.96 10.29
C THR A 85 -2.38 -11.81 9.09
N PRO A 86 -3.39 -12.69 9.24
CA PRO A 86 -3.95 -13.43 8.11
C PRO A 86 -4.50 -12.49 7.04
N PHE A 87 -4.12 -12.70 5.77
CA PHE A 87 -4.51 -11.83 4.66
C PHE A 87 -5.11 -12.59 3.46
N HIS A 88 -4.89 -13.91 3.35
CA HIS A 88 -5.32 -14.70 2.20
C HIS A 88 -6.83 -14.65 1.95
N GLN A 89 -7.59 -14.44 3.02
CA GLN A 89 -9.05 -14.30 3.01
C GLN A 89 -9.56 -13.08 2.23
N LYS A 90 -8.69 -12.10 2.00
CA LYS A 90 -9.02 -10.78 1.44
C LYS A 90 -8.31 -10.51 0.11
N LEU A 91 -7.73 -11.55 -0.50
CA LEU A 91 -7.08 -11.45 -1.81
C LEU A 91 -8.12 -11.36 -2.92
N ILE A 92 -7.84 -10.55 -3.95
CA ILE A 92 -8.68 -10.43 -5.15
C ILE A 92 -8.58 -11.62 -6.10
N SER A 93 -7.52 -12.42 -5.97
CA SER A 93 -7.22 -13.55 -6.85
C SER A 93 -6.48 -14.65 -6.09
N SER A 94 -6.77 -15.90 -6.41
CA SER A 94 -6.13 -17.08 -5.82
C SER A 94 -4.99 -17.58 -6.71
N ASP A 95 -3.93 -16.79 -6.87
CA ASP A 95 -2.69 -17.22 -7.53
C ASP A 95 -1.64 -17.59 -6.48
N CYS A 96 -1.62 -18.87 -6.10
CA CYS A 96 -0.75 -19.39 -5.05
C CYS A 96 0.71 -19.39 -5.51
N ILE A 97 0.95 -19.75 -6.77
CA ILE A 97 2.29 -19.99 -7.32
C ILE A 97 3.02 -18.68 -7.70
N ALA A 98 2.32 -17.55 -7.77
CA ALA A 98 2.95 -16.23 -7.83
C ALA A 98 3.83 -15.94 -6.61
N CYS A 99 3.44 -16.47 -5.44
CA CYS A 99 4.11 -16.21 -4.16
C CYS A 99 4.72 -17.45 -3.53
N HIS A 100 4.22 -18.65 -3.81
CA HIS A 100 4.69 -19.91 -3.19
C HIS A 100 5.44 -20.80 -4.18
N SER A 101 6.25 -21.70 -3.63
CA SER A 101 6.88 -22.79 -4.39
C SER A 101 6.91 -24.02 -3.51
N ASP A 102 6.47 -25.14 -4.08
CA ASP A 102 6.42 -26.43 -3.39
C ASP A 102 7.72 -27.22 -3.55
N HIS A 103 8.50 -26.96 -4.61
CA HIS A 103 9.81 -27.55 -4.73
C HIS A 103 10.81 -26.84 -3.81
N ALA A 104 11.40 -27.62 -2.92
CA ALA A 104 12.35 -27.13 -1.92
C ALA A 104 13.61 -26.60 -2.62
N GLY A 105 14.02 -25.38 -2.27
CA GLY A 105 15.23 -24.75 -2.82
C GLY A 105 15.11 -24.22 -4.25
N VAL A 106 13.98 -24.43 -4.94
CA VAL A 106 13.74 -23.83 -6.25
C VAL A 106 13.38 -22.35 -6.06
N LYS A 107 14.18 -21.47 -6.65
CA LYS A 107 13.90 -20.04 -6.64
C LYS A 107 12.63 -19.77 -7.45
N ARG A 108 11.69 -19.04 -6.85
CA ARG A 108 10.50 -18.55 -7.53
C ARG A 108 10.93 -17.70 -8.73
N PHE A 109 10.27 -17.87 -9.87
CA PHE A 109 10.56 -17.11 -11.09
C PHE A 109 10.36 -15.59 -10.89
N ARG A 110 9.51 -15.20 -9.93
CA ARG A 110 9.29 -13.82 -9.49
C ARG A 110 9.21 -13.77 -7.97
N PRO A 111 10.32 -13.63 -7.23
CA PRO A 111 10.24 -13.44 -5.79
C PRO A 111 9.64 -12.05 -5.55
N THR A 112 8.33 -11.98 -5.33
CA THR A 112 7.71 -10.84 -4.64
C THR A 112 8.23 -10.87 -3.21
N GLY A 113 9.40 -10.29 -3.00
CA GLY A 113 10.07 -10.25 -1.69
C GLY A 113 9.33 -9.38 -0.67
N GLN A 114 8.34 -8.60 -1.12
CA GLN A 114 7.51 -7.74 -0.28
C GLN A 114 6.04 -7.94 -0.64
N PHE A 115 5.20 -7.94 0.38
CA PHE A 115 3.76 -7.98 0.22
C PHE A 115 3.26 -6.73 -0.52
N ASN A 116 2.37 -6.92 -1.50
CA ASN A 116 1.77 -5.82 -2.26
C ASN A 116 0.29 -5.70 -1.93
N HIS A 117 -0.11 -4.58 -1.30
CA HIS A 117 -1.51 -4.33 -0.94
C HIS A 117 -2.46 -4.28 -2.13
N ARG A 118 -1.99 -4.04 -3.37
CA ARG A 118 -2.85 -4.07 -4.57
C ARG A 118 -3.51 -5.42 -4.82
N LEU A 119 -2.99 -6.49 -4.20
CA LEU A 119 -3.58 -7.83 -4.24
C LEU A 119 -4.80 -7.98 -3.32
N LEU A 120 -5.08 -6.99 -2.47
CA LEU A 120 -6.23 -6.98 -1.57
C LEU A 120 -7.46 -6.32 -2.19
N GLU A 121 -8.63 -6.79 -1.76
CA GLU A 121 -9.91 -6.13 -2.01
C GLU A 121 -9.82 -4.63 -1.67
N LYS A 122 -10.50 -3.79 -2.45
CA LYS A 122 -10.45 -2.33 -2.27
C LYS A 122 -10.87 -1.92 -0.85
N ALA A 123 -11.96 -2.49 -0.33
CA ALA A 123 -12.44 -2.18 1.02
C ALA A 123 -11.38 -2.49 2.10
N THR A 124 -10.73 -3.65 2.00
CA THR A 124 -9.65 -4.04 2.94
C THR A 124 -8.42 -3.14 2.81
N ARG A 125 -8.08 -2.67 1.61
CA ARG A 125 -6.98 -1.69 1.44
C ARG A 125 -7.25 -0.36 2.14
N ASP A 126 -8.50 0.06 2.19
CA ASP A 126 -8.90 1.32 2.82
C ASP A 126 -8.92 1.20 4.36
N GLU A 127 -8.95 -0.02 4.92
CA GLU A 127 -8.97 -0.33 6.36
C GLU A 127 -7.59 -0.77 6.89
N CYS A 128 -6.63 0.16 6.88
CA CYS A 128 -5.24 -0.12 7.30
C CYS A 128 -5.14 -0.71 8.72
N GLN A 129 -5.94 -0.17 9.64
CA GLN A 129 -6.00 -0.55 11.06
C GLN A 129 -6.49 -1.97 11.30
N GLY A 130 -7.13 -2.61 10.32
CA GLY A 130 -7.54 -4.01 10.41
C GLY A 130 -6.35 -4.96 10.50
N CYS A 131 -5.19 -4.55 9.96
CA CYS A 131 -3.97 -5.36 9.95
C CYS A 131 -2.77 -4.68 10.62
N HIS A 132 -2.65 -3.36 10.48
CA HIS A 132 -1.50 -2.58 10.94
C HIS A 132 -1.84 -1.81 12.22
N LYS A 133 -0.89 -1.74 13.15
CA LYS A 133 -1.04 -0.94 14.36
C LYS A 133 -0.73 0.52 14.03
N SER A 134 -1.58 1.43 14.51
CA SER A 134 -1.30 2.87 14.39
C SER A 134 0.00 3.24 15.11
N PRO A 135 0.86 4.08 14.51
CA PRO A 135 1.96 4.72 15.22
C PRO A 135 1.46 5.47 16.47
N LYS A 136 2.34 5.59 17.47
CA LYS A 136 2.05 6.25 18.76
C LYS A 136 2.67 7.64 18.89
N ASP A 137 3.22 8.22 17.82
CA ASP A 137 3.76 9.57 17.86
C ASP A 137 2.67 10.63 18.01
N SER A 138 3.08 11.85 18.38
CA SER A 138 2.19 12.97 18.67
C SER A 138 1.30 13.36 17.49
N LEU A 139 1.77 13.20 16.24
CA LEU A 139 0.99 13.56 15.06
C LEU A 139 -0.17 12.57 14.86
N HIS A 140 0.12 11.27 14.84
CA HIS A 140 -0.91 10.24 14.64
C HIS A 140 -1.95 10.20 15.76
N GLN A 141 -1.57 10.55 17.00
CA GLN A 141 -2.52 10.64 18.12
C GLN A 141 -3.56 11.76 17.95
N GLN A 142 -3.26 12.78 17.16
CA GLN A 142 -4.16 13.91 16.88
C GLN A 142 -5.06 13.67 15.67
N ILE A 143 -4.87 12.56 14.95
CA ILE A 143 -5.58 12.25 13.71
C ILE A 143 -6.59 11.14 13.96
N THR A 144 -7.85 11.37 13.58
CA THR A 144 -8.91 10.34 13.59
C THR A 144 -9.36 9.93 12.18
N GLY A 145 -8.65 10.41 11.16
CA GLY A 145 -8.89 10.11 9.75
C GLY A 145 -8.24 8.82 9.26
N ASN A 146 -8.45 8.52 7.98
CA ASN A 146 -7.90 7.34 7.33
C ASN A 146 -6.42 7.53 6.97
N CYS A 147 -5.60 6.50 7.16
CA CYS A 147 -4.16 6.56 6.86
C CYS A 147 -3.88 6.93 5.39
N SER A 148 -4.75 6.50 4.47
CA SER A 148 -4.69 6.77 3.03
C SER A 148 -4.89 8.24 2.65
N GLN A 149 -5.34 9.10 3.57
CA GLN A 149 -5.38 10.55 3.34
C GLN A 149 -3.98 11.14 3.29
N CYS A 150 -3.01 10.52 3.97
CA CYS A 150 -1.63 11.00 4.07
C CYS A 150 -0.62 10.06 3.40
N HIS A 151 -0.83 8.76 3.50
CA HIS A 151 0.11 7.73 3.04
C HIS A 151 -0.35 7.04 1.76
N SER A 152 0.60 6.64 0.93
CA SER A 152 0.34 5.83 -0.27
C SER A 152 0.80 4.39 -0.07
N LEU A 153 0.17 3.45 -0.77
CA LEU A 153 0.56 2.03 -0.74
C LEU A 153 1.91 1.76 -1.42
N ASP A 154 2.29 2.59 -2.40
CA ASP A 154 3.54 2.42 -3.15
C ASP A 154 4.74 3.03 -2.40
N LYS A 155 4.51 4.13 -1.69
CA LYS A 155 5.51 4.80 -0.84
C LYS A 155 4.87 5.24 0.47
N TRP A 156 5.04 4.42 1.49
CA TRP A 156 4.47 4.69 2.81
C TRP A 156 5.19 5.81 3.56
N THR A 157 6.52 5.83 3.50
CA THR A 157 7.36 6.81 4.20
C THR A 157 8.30 7.54 3.23
N PRO A 158 8.39 8.88 3.28
CA PRO A 158 7.50 9.79 4.02
C PRO A 158 6.07 9.77 3.47
N ALA A 159 5.13 10.35 4.23
CA ALA A 159 3.77 10.58 3.75
C ALA A 159 3.79 11.38 2.43
N THR A 160 2.85 11.08 1.54
CA THR A 160 2.73 11.76 0.24
C THR A 160 1.92 13.05 0.31
N PHE A 161 1.21 13.26 1.41
CA PHE A 161 0.45 14.49 1.62
C PHE A 161 1.38 15.67 1.87
N ASP A 162 1.09 16.74 1.15
CA ASP A 162 1.90 17.95 1.10
C ASP A 162 1.01 19.16 1.39
N HIS A 163 1.10 19.65 2.63
CA HIS A 163 0.33 20.83 3.07
C HIS A 163 0.68 22.07 2.27
N THR A 164 1.92 22.21 1.78
CA THR A 164 2.40 23.44 1.10
C THR A 164 1.64 23.74 -0.19
N LYS A 165 0.98 22.73 -0.78
CA LYS A 165 0.07 22.91 -1.92
C LYS A 165 -1.16 23.75 -1.57
N TYR A 166 -1.59 23.70 -0.32
CA TYR A 166 -2.78 24.38 0.18
C TYR A 166 -2.41 25.60 1.01
N PHE A 167 -1.65 25.37 2.10
CA PHE A 167 -1.18 26.38 3.04
C PHE A 167 0.14 25.91 3.66
N GLU A 168 1.17 26.72 3.56
CA GLU A 168 2.49 26.41 4.06
C GLU A 168 2.56 26.64 5.58
N LEU A 169 2.87 25.57 6.32
CA LEU A 169 3.13 25.63 7.76
C LEU A 169 4.60 25.99 7.96
N ASP A 170 4.90 27.28 8.02
CA ASP A 170 6.25 27.81 8.17
C ASP A 170 6.56 28.27 9.60
N ARG A 171 7.86 28.34 9.94
CA ARG A 171 8.40 28.90 11.20
C ARG A 171 7.61 28.46 12.44
N ASP A 172 6.95 29.40 13.12
CA ASP A 172 6.30 29.20 14.41
C ASP A 172 4.89 28.59 14.28
N HIS A 173 4.43 28.28 13.07
CA HIS A 173 3.09 27.76 12.79
C HIS A 173 3.03 26.22 12.81
N ASN A 174 3.78 25.59 13.72
CA ASN A 174 3.61 24.17 14.05
C ASN A 174 2.39 23.97 14.96
N VAL A 175 1.20 24.26 14.42
CA VAL A 175 -0.07 24.23 15.15
C VAL A 175 -0.69 22.83 15.14
N LYS A 176 -1.56 22.57 16.12
CA LYS A 176 -2.36 21.33 16.13
C LYS A 176 -3.30 21.32 14.92
N CYS A 177 -3.52 20.15 14.33
CA CYS A 177 -4.42 20.01 13.17
C CYS A 177 -5.82 20.56 13.46
N ALA A 178 -6.31 20.34 14.68
CA ALA A 178 -7.61 20.80 15.15
C ALA A 178 -7.78 22.33 15.17
N THR A 179 -6.69 23.10 15.10
CA THR A 179 -6.72 24.55 14.98
C THR A 179 -7.39 24.97 13.68
N CYS A 180 -7.10 24.29 12.57
CA CYS A 180 -7.68 24.57 11.26
C CYS A 180 -8.81 23.59 10.91
N HIS A 181 -8.67 22.31 11.29
CA HIS A 181 -9.58 21.23 10.95
C HIS A 181 -10.51 20.88 12.11
N VAL A 182 -11.61 21.62 12.20
CA VAL A 182 -12.60 21.48 13.28
C VAL A 182 -13.29 20.11 13.20
N ARG A 183 -13.43 19.44 14.35
CA ARG A 183 -14.03 18.08 14.47
C ARG A 183 -13.34 17.02 13.59
N ASN A 184 -12.05 17.20 13.30
CA ASN A 184 -11.26 16.29 12.44
C ASN A 184 -11.80 16.15 11.01
N ASP A 185 -12.55 17.15 10.52
CA ASP A 185 -12.91 17.22 9.11
C ASP A 185 -11.74 17.83 8.31
N TYR A 186 -10.87 16.97 7.77
CA TYR A 186 -9.72 17.40 6.98
C TYR A 186 -10.07 17.90 5.57
N SER A 187 -11.34 17.77 5.15
CA SER A 187 -11.81 18.33 3.87
C SER A 187 -12.14 19.82 3.95
N ARG A 188 -12.27 20.35 5.17
CA ARG A 188 -12.60 21.75 5.45
C ARG A 188 -11.56 22.35 6.37
N TYR A 189 -11.35 23.64 6.26
CA TYR A 189 -10.46 24.36 7.15
C TYR A 189 -11.08 25.69 7.58
N THR A 190 -10.56 26.25 8.67
CA THR A 190 -10.90 27.59 9.15
C THR A 190 -9.64 28.37 9.45
N CYS A 191 -9.63 29.66 9.10
CA CYS A 191 -8.58 30.60 9.49
C CYS A 191 -8.86 31.22 10.87
N TYR A 192 -10.12 31.13 11.34
CA TYR A 192 -10.60 31.75 12.58
C TYR A 192 -10.18 31.00 13.84
N GLY A 193 -9.54 29.84 13.71
CA GLY A 193 -8.94 29.13 14.85
C GLY A 193 -7.72 29.84 15.44
N CYS A 194 -7.06 30.68 14.63
CA CYS A 194 -5.95 31.54 15.05
C CYS A 194 -6.30 33.03 14.96
N HIS A 195 -6.98 33.45 13.89
CA HIS A 195 -7.37 34.85 13.73
C HIS A 195 -8.59 35.15 14.61
N GLU A 196 -8.35 35.76 15.78
CA GLU A 196 -9.35 36.21 16.76
C GLU A 196 -10.22 37.40 16.27
N HIS A 197 -10.50 37.46 14.96
CA HIS A 197 -11.36 38.44 14.34
C HIS A 197 -12.58 37.70 13.77
N THR A 198 -13.79 38.09 14.17
CA THR A 198 -15.00 37.57 13.54
C THR A 198 -14.96 37.78 12.02
N GLN A 199 -15.63 36.91 11.26
CA GLN A 199 -15.73 37.02 9.80
C GLN A 199 -16.17 38.44 9.36
N ASP A 200 -17.08 39.06 10.10
CA ASP A 200 -17.55 40.42 9.84
C ASP A 200 -16.47 41.48 10.02
N ASN A 201 -15.61 41.35 11.04
CA ASN A 201 -14.52 42.28 11.28
C ASN A 201 -13.47 42.20 10.17
N ILE A 202 -13.11 40.98 9.75
CA ILE A 202 -12.19 40.74 8.63
C ILE A 202 -12.77 41.33 7.34
N ARG A 203 -14.03 41.01 7.04
CA ARG A 203 -14.76 41.55 5.87
C ARG A 203 -14.74 43.07 5.84
N ARG A 204 -15.06 43.73 6.97
CA ARG A 204 -15.08 45.20 7.07
C ARG A 204 -13.70 45.81 6.77
N LYS A 205 -12.63 45.18 7.24
CA LYS A 205 -11.25 45.65 7.00
C LYS A 205 -10.86 45.47 5.53
N HIS A 206 -11.10 44.30 4.94
CA HIS A 206 -10.83 44.05 3.52
C HIS A 206 -11.57 45.05 2.62
N ILE A 207 -12.85 45.31 2.89
CA ILE A 207 -13.66 46.28 2.12
C ILE A 207 -13.07 47.70 2.22
N LYS A 208 -12.54 48.10 3.39
CA LYS A 208 -11.88 49.41 3.56
C LYS A 208 -10.60 49.52 2.74
N GLU A 209 -9.85 48.43 2.62
CA GLU A 209 -8.65 48.33 1.77
C GLU A 209 -8.99 48.13 0.28
N GLY A 210 -10.27 48.14 -0.09
CA GLY A 210 -10.74 47.96 -1.47
C GLY A 210 -10.76 46.51 -1.96
N ILE A 211 -10.54 45.54 -1.09
CA ILE A 211 -10.57 44.11 -1.39
C ILE A 211 -12.00 43.61 -1.14
N ARG A 212 -12.67 43.16 -2.20
CA ARG A 212 -14.08 42.72 -2.12
C ARG A 212 -14.27 41.23 -2.38
N ASP A 213 -13.34 40.62 -3.09
CA ASP A 213 -13.30 39.18 -3.35
C ASP A 213 -12.19 38.57 -2.48
N PHE A 214 -12.59 37.90 -1.40
CA PHE A 214 -11.68 37.32 -0.40
C PHE A 214 -12.24 36.02 0.18
N ASP A 215 -13.19 35.38 -0.52
CA ASP A 215 -13.82 34.14 -0.04
C ASP A 215 -12.80 32.99 0.03
N ASN A 216 -11.75 33.02 -0.82
CA ASN A 216 -10.64 32.08 -0.80
C ASN A 216 -9.38 32.70 -0.20
N CYS A 217 -9.26 32.68 1.14
CA CYS A 217 -8.17 33.32 1.88
C CYS A 217 -6.77 32.92 1.36
N VAL A 218 -6.59 31.66 0.95
CA VAL A 218 -5.29 31.09 0.57
C VAL A 218 -4.79 31.51 -0.82
N GLU A 219 -5.59 32.24 -1.59
CA GLU A 219 -5.11 32.88 -2.83
C GLU A 219 -4.13 34.01 -2.50
N CYS A 220 -4.40 34.74 -1.42
CA CYS A 220 -3.58 35.86 -0.99
C CYS A 220 -2.67 35.50 0.20
N HIS A 221 -3.15 34.65 1.12
CA HIS A 221 -2.42 34.22 2.31
C HIS A 221 -1.96 32.76 2.17
N LYS A 222 -0.80 32.56 1.54
CA LYS A 222 -0.25 31.21 1.32
C LYS A 222 0.42 30.58 2.56
N ASN A 223 0.72 31.42 3.54
CA ASN A 223 1.26 31.09 4.84
C ASN A 223 0.73 32.15 5.83
N ALA A 224 1.15 32.06 7.09
CA ALA A 224 0.74 33.00 8.12
C ALA A 224 1.66 34.24 8.23
N ASP A 225 2.56 34.45 7.27
CA ASP A 225 3.40 35.65 7.22
C ASP A 225 2.62 36.85 6.66
N GLU A 226 2.38 37.85 7.50
CA GLU A 226 1.75 39.12 7.10
C GLU A 226 2.55 39.90 6.04
N HIS A 227 3.84 39.59 5.88
CA HIS A 227 4.69 40.19 4.86
C HIS A 227 4.74 39.40 3.54
N ASP A 228 4.16 38.19 3.48
CA ASP A 228 4.05 37.38 2.26
C ASP A 228 2.60 37.31 1.73
N ILE A 229 1.88 38.42 1.81
CA ILE A 229 0.57 38.56 1.17
C ILE A 229 0.76 38.74 -0.33
N ARG A 230 0.11 37.88 -1.11
CA ARG A 230 0.14 37.89 -2.58
C ARG A 230 -1.15 38.50 -3.10
N MET A 231 -1.05 39.41 -4.07
CA MET A 231 -2.21 40.02 -4.72
C MET A 231 -2.19 39.64 -6.20
N PRO A 232 -3.03 38.68 -6.64
CA PRO A 232 -3.13 38.32 -8.04
C PRO A 232 -3.53 39.55 -8.87
N GLY A 233 -2.75 39.91 -9.90
CA GLY A 233 -3.10 40.98 -10.84
C GLY A 233 -2.70 42.42 -10.44
N ARG A 234 -1.97 42.63 -9.34
CA ARG A 234 -1.24 43.89 -9.08
C ARG A 234 0.25 43.61 -9.06
N GLU A 235 0.99 44.14 -10.05
CA GLU A 235 2.45 44.17 -9.96
C GLU A 235 2.87 44.86 -8.66
N ARG A 236 3.85 44.28 -7.96
CA ARG A 236 4.44 44.86 -6.75
C ARG A 236 5.08 46.21 -7.12
N GLU A 237 4.34 47.31 -7.03
CA GLU A 237 4.98 48.63 -6.93
C GLU A 237 5.85 48.65 -5.68
N GLY A 238 7.09 49.09 -5.87
CA GLY A 238 8.23 48.81 -5.01
C GLY A 238 8.00 49.07 -3.52
N LYS A 239 8.54 48.14 -2.71
CA LYS A 239 8.78 48.27 -1.27
C LYS A 239 9.26 49.70 -0.92
N ARG A 240 8.37 50.54 -0.39
CA ARG A 240 8.79 51.58 0.55
C ARG A 240 9.11 50.89 1.86
N LYS A 241 10.40 50.76 2.16
CA LYS A 241 10.92 50.39 3.48
C LYS A 241 10.32 51.34 4.52
N HIS A 242 9.26 50.92 5.21
CA HIS A 242 8.97 51.50 6.52
C HIS A 242 9.86 50.79 7.54
N GLY A 243 10.68 51.61 8.21
CA GLY A 243 11.70 51.17 9.14
C GLY A 243 11.13 50.36 10.29
N ARG A 244 11.88 49.31 10.62
CA ARG A 244 11.83 48.53 11.85
C ARG A 244 11.78 49.50 13.05
N LYS A 245 10.65 49.61 13.74
CA LYS A 245 10.65 50.01 15.14
C LYS A 245 10.75 48.71 15.93
N ASN A 246 11.91 48.54 16.56
CA ASN A 246 12.07 47.56 17.63
C ASN A 246 11.29 48.12 18.82
N ASP A 247 10.20 47.47 19.19
CA ASP A 247 9.63 47.63 20.52
C ASP A 247 9.87 46.26 21.20
N ASP A 248 11.05 46.16 21.81
CA ASP A 248 11.32 45.19 22.87
C ASP A 248 10.72 45.77 24.15
N ASP A 249 9.77 45.07 24.77
CA ASP A 249 9.46 45.06 26.21
C ASP A 249 8.53 43.87 26.54
#